data_AF-A0A6A7LQR4-F1
#
_entry.id   AF-A0A6A7LQR4-F1
#
_cell.length_a   1.000
_cell.length_b   1.000
_cell.length_c   1.000
_cell.angle_alpha   90.00
_cell.angle_beta   90.00
_cell.angle_gamma   90.00
#
_symmetry.space_group_name_H-M   'P 1'
#
loop_
_entity.id
_entity.type
_entity.pdbx_description
1 polymer ?
#
loop_
_entity_poly.entity_id
_entity_poly.type
_entity_poly.pdbx_seq_one_letter_code
_entity_poly.pdbx_strand_id
1 'polypeptide(L)' 'MVIDPVTREHLELARGPRSRREGSLLHTLDHTQTAMGARLLASWNGHPLLDRLEIEAR' A
#
# COMPACT_ATOMS: atom_id res chain seq x y z
N MET A 1 7.86 -5.52 8.00
CA MET A 1 8.77 -4.35 8.19
C MET A 1 7.99 -3.17 8.75
N VAL A 2 8.56 -2.40 9.68
CA VAL A 2 7.95 -1.13 10.12
C VAL A 2 8.45 -0.02 9.20
N ILE A 3 7.54 0.66 8.51
CA ILE A 3 7.80 1.92 7.82
C ILE A 3 7.29 3.03 8.74
N ASP A 4 8.11 4.02 9.05
CA ASP A 4 7.68 5.12 9.91
C ASP A 4 6.61 5.98 9.19
N PRO A 5 5.77 6.72 9.93
CA PRO A 5 4.69 7.51 9.35
C PRO A 5 5.16 8.53 8.30
N VAL A 6 6.31 9.19 8.51
CA VAL A 6 6.83 10.21 7.60
C VAL A 6 7.25 9.59 6.27
N THR A 7 7.93 8.45 6.31
CA THR A 7 8.28 7.71 5.09
C THR A 7 7.04 7.25 4.35
N ARG A 8 5.98 6.79 5.04
CA ARG A 8 4.72 6.39 4.39
C ARG A 8 4.03 7.56 3.66
N GLU A 9 4.10 8.77 4.24
CA GLU A 9 3.56 9.98 3.62
C GLU A 9 4.42 10.44 2.44
N HIS A 10 5.75 10.48 2.58
CA HIS A 10 6.66 10.87 1.50
C HIS A 10 6.59 9.94 0.28
N LEU A 11 6.36 8.65 0.51
CA LEU A 11 6.17 7.66 -0.56
C LEU A 11 4.73 7.64 -1.10
N GLU A 12 3.83 8.44 -0.53
CA GLU A 12 2.42 8.52 -0.93
C GLU A 12 1.75 7.14 -1.03
N LEU A 13 2.02 6.24 -0.06
CA LEU A 13 1.61 4.82 -0.18
C LEU A 13 0.10 4.65 -0.27
N ALA A 14 -0.68 5.45 0.47
CA ALA A 14 -2.15 5.38 0.51
C ALA A 14 -2.84 6.73 0.24
N ARG A 15 -2.11 7.84 0.35
CA ARG A 15 -2.58 9.21 0.15
C ARG A 15 -1.58 9.91 -0.75
N GLY A 16 -2.05 10.50 -1.84
CA GLY A 16 -1.29 11.34 -2.75
C GLY A 16 -1.40 12.82 -2.36
N PRO A 17 -1.13 13.73 -3.31
CA PRO A 17 -1.17 15.16 -3.07
C PRO A 17 -2.52 15.61 -2.51
N ARG A 18 -2.50 16.54 -1.55
CA ARG A 18 -3.70 17.07 -0.86
C ARG A 18 -4.43 16.05 0.04
N SER A 19 -3.74 15.00 0.50
CA SER A 19 -4.30 13.97 1.39
C SER A 19 -5.51 13.23 0.79
N ARG A 20 -5.59 13.17 -0.54
CA ARG A 20 -6.58 12.37 -1.27
C ARG A 20 -5.98 11.04 -1.67
N ARG A 21 -6.83 10.07 -2.00
CA ARG A 21 -6.36 8.78 -2.52
C ARG A 21 -5.76 8.95 -3.92
N GLU A 22 -6.36 9.80 -4.75
CA GLU A 22 -5.92 10.09 -6.10
C GLU A 22 -4.44 10.50 -6.15
N GLY A 23 -3.69 9.96 -7.12
CA GLY A 23 -2.24 10.16 -7.24
C GLY A 23 -1.37 9.29 -6.34
N SER A 24 -1.92 8.58 -5.34
CA SER A 24 -1.14 7.65 -4.49
C SER A 24 -0.76 6.35 -5.22
N LEU A 25 0.25 5.64 -4.68
CA LEU A 25 0.58 4.29 -5.12
C LEU A 25 -0.64 3.34 -5.06
N LEU A 26 -1.40 3.40 -3.96
CA LEU A 26 -2.62 2.61 -3.79
C LEU A 26 -3.72 2.97 -4.79
N HIS A 27 -3.78 4.20 -5.29
CA HIS A 27 -4.72 4.55 -6.36
C HIS A 27 -4.30 3.95 -7.69
N THR A 28 -3.00 3.96 -7.99
CA THR A 28 -2.45 3.36 -9.21
C THR A 28 -2.61 1.85 -9.24
N LEU A 29 -2.44 1.16 -8.11
CA LEU A 29 -2.45 -0.31 -8.05
C LEU A 29 -3.83 -0.94 -7.82
N ASP A 30 -4.80 -0.20 -7.25
CA ASP A 30 -6.07 -0.80 -6.87
C ASP A 30 -7.03 -0.99 -8.05
N HIS A 31 -7.00 -2.20 -8.60
CA HIS A 31 -7.99 -2.74 -9.54
C HIS A 31 -8.90 -3.79 -8.90
N THR A 32 -8.96 -3.83 -7.57
CA THR A 32 -9.76 -4.84 -6.86
C THR A 32 -11.25 -4.60 -7.07
N GLN A 33 -12.02 -5.69 -7.15
CA GLN A 33 -13.47 -5.63 -7.40
C GLN A 33 -14.28 -5.46 -6.11
N THR A 34 -13.64 -5.49 -4.94
CA THR A 34 -14.30 -5.41 -3.65
C THR A 34 -13.56 -4.47 -2.71
N ALA A 35 -14.33 -3.81 -1.84
CA ALA A 35 -13.75 -2.94 -0.82
C ALA A 35 -12.85 -3.73 0.17
N MET A 36 -13.07 -5.03 0.36
CA MET A 36 -12.18 -5.85 1.18
C MET A 36 -10.82 -6.04 0.50
N GLY A 37 -10.80 -6.28 -0.82
CA GLY A 37 -9.57 -6.37 -1.62
C GLY A 37 -8.75 -5.08 -1.53
N ALA A 38 -9.39 -3.93 -1.71
CA ALA A 38 -8.72 -2.62 -1.61
C ALA A 38 -8.07 -2.41 -0.23
N ARG A 39 -8.74 -2.82 0.85
CA ARG A 39 -8.20 -2.73 2.22
C ARG A 39 -7.02 -3.68 2.43
N LEU A 40 -7.09 -4.90 1.88
CA LEU A 40 -5.99 -5.86 1.94
C LEU A 40 -4.76 -5.36 1.18
N LEU A 41 -4.95 -4.82 -0.02
CA LEU A 41 -3.88 -4.23 -0.82
C LEU A 41 -3.21 -3.04 -0.10
N ALA A 42 -4.01 -2.16 0.50
CA ALA A 42 -3.50 -1.07 1.32
C ALA A 42 -2.65 -1.57 2.51
N SER A 43 -3.10 -2.66 3.17
CA SER A 43 -2.36 -3.29 4.25
C SER A 43 -1.02 -3.83 3.79
N TRP A 44 -0.97 -4.54 2.66
CA TRP A 44 0.27 -5.08 2.10
C TRP A 44 1.28 -3.99 1.73
N ASN A 45 0.83 -2.90 1.09
CA ASN A 45 1.72 -1.79 0.73
C ASN A 45 2.32 -1.10 1.97
N GLY A 46 1.57 -1.00 3.08
CA GLY A 46 2.05 -0.41 4.33
C GLY A 46 2.90 -1.34 5.21
N HIS A 47 2.90 -2.64 4.92
CA HIS A 47 3.56 -3.70 5.70
C HIS A 47 4.22 -4.71 4.76
N PRO A 48 5.31 -4.33 4.08
CA PRO A 48 6.00 -5.26 3.19
C PRO A 48 6.59 -6.42 3.99
N LEU A 49 6.53 -7.59 3.37
CA LEU A 49 7.16 -8.81 3.86
C LEU A 49 8.67 -8.68 3.81
N LEU A 50 9.33 -9.41 4.71
CA LEU A 50 10.79 -9.52 4.75
C LEU A 50 11.26 -10.93 4.41
N ASP A 51 10.40 -11.92 4.57
CA ASP A 51 10.70 -13.30 4.24
C ASP A 51 10.59 -13.51 2.73
N ARG A 52 11.67 -14.05 2.15
CA ARG A 52 11.76 -14.28 0.71
C ARG A 52 10.78 -15.33 0.23
N LEU A 53 10.60 -16.42 0.98
CA LEU A 53 9.71 -17.52 0.60
C LEU A 53 8.25 -17.05 0.65
N GLU A 54 7.89 -16.23 1.64
CA GLU A 54 6.54 -15.63 1.71
C GLU A 54 6.27 -14.66 0.55
N ILE A 55 7.29 -13.95 0.06
CA ILE A 55 7.17 -13.08 -1.12
C ILE A 55 6.96 -13.92 -2.39
N GLU A 56 7.74 -14.99 -2.55
CA GLU A 56 7.66 -15.89 -3.71
C GLU A 56 6.36 -16.72 -3.75
N ALA A 57 5.70 -16.89 -2.60
CA ALA A 57 4.44 -17.63 -2.49
C ALA A 57 3.18 -16.80 -2.82
N ARG A 58 3.30 -15.51 -3.10
CA ARG A 58 2.18 -14.62 -3.46
C ARG A 58 1.76 -14.76 -4.92
#